data_AF-A0A2M7K561-F1
#
_entry.id   AF-A0A2M7K561-F1
#
_cell.length_a   1.000
_cell.length_b   1.000
_cell.length_c   1.000
_cell.angle_alpha   90.00
_cell.angle_beta   90.00
_cell.angle_gamma   90.00
#
_symmetry.space_group_name_H-M   'P 1'
#
loop_
_entity.id
_entity.type
_entity.pdbx_description
1 polymer ?
#
loop_
_entity_poly.entity_id
_entity_poly.type
_entity_poly.pdbx_seq_one_letter_code
_entity_poly.pdbx_strand_id
1 'polypeptide(L)' 'MILSSAFGLDMFYPIGECKWKNKKVGLNELYNLERKADNFFDVKQKYFTLFSKSGFSEELKNLSSQRKDILLFD' A
#
# COMPACT_ATOMS: atom_id res chain seq x y z
N MET A 1 -11.59 -10.12 9.28
CA MET A 1 -11.53 -10.24 10.75
C MET A 1 -10.45 -9.29 11.22
N ILE A 2 -10.79 -8.11 11.75
CA ILE A 2 -9.81 -7.20 12.35
C ILE A 2 -10.11 -7.16 13.84
N LEU A 3 -9.22 -7.76 14.61
CA LEU A 3 -9.09 -7.56 16.05
C LEU A 3 -8.47 -6.18 16.26
N SER A 4 -9.13 -5.32 17.03
CA SER A 4 -8.50 -4.14 17.62
C SER A 4 -8.93 -4.06 19.07
N SER A 5 -8.03 -4.45 19.98
CA SER A 5 -8.11 -4.07 21.38
C SER A 5 -6.74 -3.58 21.83
N ALA A 6 -6.76 -2.36 22.37
CA ALA A 6 -5.88 -1.83 23.40
C ALA A 6 -4.43 -1.42 23.04
N PHE A 7 -4.15 -0.17 23.42
CA PHE A 7 -2.85 0.36 23.86
C PHE A 7 -1.78 0.75 22.81
N GLY A 8 -1.77 2.04 22.47
CA GLY A 8 -0.62 2.91 22.82
C GLY A 8 0.73 2.66 22.15
N LEU A 9 0.76 2.27 20.87
CA LEU A 9 1.94 2.40 20.00
C LEU A 9 1.45 3.02 18.69
N ASP A 10 2.24 3.89 18.06
CA ASP A 10 1.95 4.48 16.75
C ASP A 10 1.36 3.41 15.83
N MET A 11 0.04 3.49 15.62
CA MET A 11 -0.72 2.38 15.08
C MET A 11 -0.40 2.27 13.60
N PHE A 12 0.55 1.39 13.29
CA PHE A 12 0.91 0.98 11.96
C PHE A 12 -0.31 0.35 11.30
N TYR A 13 -0.94 1.08 10.37
CA TYR A 13 -2.10 0.60 9.64
C TYR A 13 -1.71 0.32 8.17
N PRO A 14 -1.30 -0.92 7.86
CA PRO A 14 -0.98 -1.31 6.49
C PRO A 14 -2.28 -1.44 5.70
N ILE A 15 -2.40 -0.63 4.66
CA ILE A 15 -3.49 -0.67 3.70
C ILE A 15 -2.92 -1.27 2.43
N GLY A 16 -3.49 -2.39 1.97
CA GLY A 16 -2.91 -3.10 0.85
C GLY A 16 -3.89 -3.69 -0.14
N GLU A 17 -3.40 -3.89 -1.35
CA GLU A 17 -4.10 -4.56 -2.44
C GLU A 17 -3.24 -5.63 -3.10
N CYS A 18 -3.86 -6.74 -3.47
CA CYS A 18 -3.26 -7.78 -4.29
C CYS A 18 -3.69 -7.65 -5.75
N LYS A 19 -2.74 -7.70 -6.68
CA LYS A 19 -2.95 -7.61 -8.13
C LYS A 19 -2.41 -8.86 -8.83
N TRP A 20 -3.28 -9.84 -9.00
CA TRP A 20 -2.99 -11.08 -9.71
C TRP A 20 -3.37 -10.98 -11.20
N LYS A 21 -2.53 -10.31 -11.99
CA LYS A 21 -2.75 -10.10 -13.43
C LYS A 21 -1.44 -10.22 -14.19
N ASN A 22 -1.49 -10.59 -15.47
CA ASN A 22 -0.32 -10.69 -16.36
C ASN A 22 0.15 -9.29 -16.85
N LYS A 23 0.19 -8.31 -15.96
CA LYS A 23 0.63 -6.95 -16.23
C LYS A 23 1.26 -6.37 -14.97
N LYS A 24 2.41 -5.70 -15.13
CA LYS A 24 3.08 -4.98 -14.05
C LYS A 24 2.13 -3.98 -13.38
N VAL A 25 2.22 -3.88 -12.06
CA VAL A 25 1.53 -2.87 -11.24
C VAL A 25 2.30 -1.55 -11.34
N GLY A 26 1.59 -0.44 -11.57
CA GLY A 26 2.20 0.88 -11.71
C GLY A 26 1.63 1.90 -10.73
N LEU A 27 1.98 3.17 -10.97
CA LEU A 27 1.60 4.29 -10.09
C LEU A 27 0.08 4.46 -9.95
N ASN A 28 -0.69 4.15 -11.01
CA ASN A 28 -2.15 4.26 -10.94
C ASN A 28 -2.76 3.36 -9.87
N GLU A 29 -2.24 2.15 -9.69
CA GLU A 29 -2.71 1.26 -8.63
C GLU A 29 -2.39 1.80 -7.23
N LEU A 30 -1.21 2.38 -7.03
CA LEU A 30 -0.84 3.06 -5.79
C LEU A 30 -1.79 4.23 -5.51
N TYR A 31 -1.96 5.16 -6.47
CA TYR A 31 -2.80 6.35 -6.28
C TYR A 31 -4.28 6.01 -6.06
N ASN A 32 -4.76 4.92 -6.66
CA ASN A 32 -6.10 4.43 -6.38
C ASN A 32 -6.22 3.87 -4.96
N LEU A 33 -5.19 3.18 -4.46
CA LEU A 33 -5.16 2.68 -3.09
C LEU A 33 -5.09 3.82 -2.07
N GLU A 34 -4.26 4.83 -2.31
CA GLU A 34 -4.18 6.05 -1.49
C GLU A 34 -5.54 6.75 -1.41
N ARG A 35 -6.20 6.95 -2.55
CA ARG A 35 -7.54 7.57 -2.59
C ARG A 35 -8.60 6.79 -1.81
N LYS A 36 -8.57 5.45 -1.90
CA LYS A 36 -9.46 4.61 -1.07
C LYS A 36 -9.12 4.78 0.40
N ALA A 37 -7.83 4.79 0.73
CA ALA A 37 -7.39 4.93 2.10
C ALA A 37 -7.83 6.26 2.73
N ASP A 38 -7.79 7.35 1.97
CA ASP A 38 -8.25 8.66 2.41
C ASP A 38 -9.76 8.74 2.60
N ASN A 39 -10.53 8.01 1.80
CA ASN A 39 -11.99 7.98 1.92
C ASN A 39 -12.49 7.13 3.10
N PHE A 40 -11.73 6.12 3.53
CA PHE A 40 -12.20 5.13 4.53
C PHE A 40 -11.47 5.18 5.87
N PHE A 41 -10.25 5.73 5.93
CA PHE A 41 -9.43 5.71 7.14
C PHE A 41 -8.91 7.10 7.49
N ASP A 42 -9.40 7.65 8.60
CA ASP A 42 -8.87 8.87 9.22
C ASP A 42 -7.68 8.52 10.13
N VAL A 43 -6.62 8.00 9.52
CA VAL A 43 -5.35 7.68 10.20
C VAL A 43 -4.22 8.51 9.61
N LYS A 44 -3.41 9.13 10.48
CA LYS A 44 -2.33 10.01 10.05
C LYS A 44 -1.15 9.29 9.40
N GLN A 45 -0.90 8.04 9.79
CA GLN A 45 0.23 7.26 9.28
C GLN A 45 -0.30 6.01 8.57
N LYS A 46 -0.16 5.99 7.24
CA LYS A 46 -0.62 4.92 6.36
C LYS A 46 0.59 4.28 5.69
N TYR A 47 0.61 2.96 5.64
CA TYR A 47 1.57 2.22 4.81
C TYR A 47 0.82 1.55 3.67
N PHE A 48 1.26 1.77 2.44
CA PHE A 48 0.64 1.27 1.23
C PHE A 48 1.36 0.01 0.77
N THR A 49 0.68 -1.13 0.86
CA THR A 49 1.25 -2.43 0.51
C THR A 49 0.66 -2.94 -0.80
N LEU A 50 1.51 -3.21 -1.80
CA LEU A 50 1.07 -3.78 -3.08
C LEU A 50 1.69 -5.16 -3.28
N PHE A 51 0.84 -6.15 -3.55
CA PHE A 51 1.27 -7.50 -3.94
C PHE A 51 1.07 -7.71 -5.45
N SER A 52 2.05 -8.27 -6.16
CA SER A 52 1.94 -8.47 -7.61
C SER A 52 2.64 -9.70 -8.16
N LYS A 53 1.85 -10.62 -8.76
CA LYS A 53 2.35 -11.77 -9.53
C LYS A 53 3.36 -11.40 -10.64
N SER A 54 3.13 -10.29 -11.33
CA SER A 54 3.93 -9.87 -12.49
C SER A 54 4.93 -8.77 -12.16
N GLY A 55 5.09 -8.44 -10.88
CA GLY A 55 5.95 -7.38 -10.38
C GLY A 55 5.48 -5.97 -10.72
N PHE A 56 6.40 -5.01 -10.61
CA PHE A 56 6.11 -3.58 -10.58
C PHE A 56 6.77 -2.82 -11.74
N SER A 57 6.18 -1.69 -12.14
CA SER A 57 6.81 -0.74 -13.07
C SER A 57 8.04 -0.10 -12.43
N GLU A 58 8.99 0.34 -13.27
CA GLU A 58 10.23 0.98 -12.78
C GLU A 58 9.94 2.29 -12.06
N GLU A 59 8.97 3.06 -12.55
CA GLU A 59 8.51 4.28 -11.90
C GLU A 59 7.99 4.04 -10.48
N LEU A 60 7.21 2.96 -10.26
CA LEU A 60 6.70 2.63 -8.94
C LEU A 60 7.83 2.14 -8.02
N LYS A 61 8.80 1.38 -8.53
CA LYS A 61 9.99 0.98 -7.77
C LYS A 61 10.82 2.20 -7.36
N ASN A 62 11.09 3.11 -8.29
CA ASN A 62 11.82 4.34 -8.03
C ASN A 62 11.11 5.18 -6.96
N LEU A 63 9.79 5.34 -7.06
CA LEU A 63 9.02 6.03 -6.04
C LEU A 63 9.11 5.33 -4.67
N SER A 64 8.99 3.99 -4.62
CA SER A 64 9.11 3.22 -3.36
C SER A 64 10.49 3.34 -2.71
N SER A 65 11.54 3.56 -3.49
CA SER A 65 12.89 3.81 -2.95
C SER A 65 13.00 5.17 -2.25
N GLN A 66 12.15 6.12 -2.62
CA GLN A 66 12.09 7.47 -2.05
C GLN A 66 11.06 7.58 -0.91
N ARG A 67 10.06 6.69 -0.89
CA ARG A 67 8.92 6.70 0.03
C ARG A 67 8.88 5.44 0.90
N LYS A 68 9.24 5.60 2.17
CA LYS A 68 9.28 4.50 3.16
C LYS A 68 7.90 3.92 3.49
N ASP A 69 6.83 4.62 3.15
CA ASP A 69 5.46 4.20 3.37
C ASP A 69 4.91 3.31 2.24
N ILE A 70 5.70 3.00 1.21
CA ILE A 70 5.30 2.08 0.12
C ILE A 70 6.07 0.77 0.26
N LEU A 71 5.32 -0.34 0.37
CA LEU A 71 5.86 -1.69 0.47
C LEU A 71 5.42 -2.51 -0.74
N LEU A 72 6.39 -3.10 -1.44
CA LEU A 72 6.17 -3.89 -2.66
C LEU A 72 6.56 -5.35 -2.42
N PHE A 73 5.66 -6.27 -2.77
CA PHE A 73 5.87 -7.72 -2.64
C PHE A 73 5.46 -8.41 -3.96
N ASP A 74 6.38 -9.15 -4.59
CA ASP A 74 6.14 -9.88 -5.84
C ASP A 74 5.82 -11.38 -5.63
#